data_AF-A0A7Y6PU73-F1
#
_entry.id   AF-A0A7Y6PU73-F1
#
_cell.length_a   1.000
_cell.length_b   1.000
_cell.length_c   1.000
_cell.angle_alpha   90.00
_cell.angle_beta   90.00
_cell.angle_gamma   90.00
#
_symmetry.space_group_name_H-M   'P 1'
#
loop_
_entity.id
_entity.type
_entity.pdbx_description
1 polymer ?
#
loop_
_entity_poly.entity_id
_entity_poly.type
_entity_poly.pdbx_seq_one_letter_code
_entity_poly.pdbx_strand_id
1 'polypeptide(L)'
;MKRFAIALIVVLGSACGCSSKSPTPSTQPAPPPAEGSATPSNTEPPTTQAAAAPGIGETCGEGDSCAPPATCVKYYGIAGARGPEFKTCEVKCEDDSACPSGRKCATIADGPGRVCR
;
A
#
# COMPACT_ATOMS: atom_id res chain seq x y z
N MET A 1 28.50 39.73 8.23
CA MET A 1 27.48 40.78 7.96
C MET A 1 27.40 41.03 6.47
N LYS A 2 26.47 40.40 5.75
CA LYS A 2 26.17 40.71 4.34
C LYS A 2 24.66 40.57 4.14
N ARG A 3 24.02 41.73 4.03
CA ARG A 3 22.59 41.91 3.76
C ARG A 3 22.40 41.72 2.26
N PHE A 4 21.59 40.75 1.83
CA PHE A 4 21.10 40.70 0.46
C PHE A 4 19.59 40.90 0.48
N ALA A 5 19.19 41.87 -0.33
CA ALA A 5 17.88 42.47 -0.40
C ALA A 5 16.84 41.49 -0.95
N ILE A 6 15.66 41.57 -0.33
CA ILE A 6 14.43 40.89 -0.71
C ILE A 6 13.90 41.54 -1.99
N ALA A 7 13.86 40.78 -3.08
CA ALA A 7 13.10 41.13 -4.28
C ALA A 7 11.75 40.41 -4.21
N LEU A 8 10.74 41.15 -3.78
CA LEU A 8 9.35 40.71 -3.64
C LEU A 8 8.68 40.84 -5.02
N ILE A 9 8.65 39.74 -5.77
CA ILE A 9 7.95 39.68 -7.06
C ILE A 9 6.50 39.28 -6.78
N VAL A 10 5.61 40.27 -6.76
CA VAL A 10 4.15 40.08 -6.81
C VAL A 10 3.77 39.79 -8.26
N VAL A 11 3.51 38.53 -8.59
CA VAL A 11 2.86 38.18 -9.87
C VAL A 11 1.36 38.18 -9.65
N LEU A 12 0.71 39.26 -10.08
CA LEU A 12 -0.73 39.34 -10.24
C LEU A 12 -1.18 38.54 -11.47
N GLY A 13 -2.23 37.74 -11.29
CA GLY A 13 -3.30 37.61 -12.27
C GLY A 13 -3.16 36.53 -13.34
N SER A 14 -3.94 35.47 -13.20
CA SER A 14 -4.77 34.99 -14.32
C SER A 14 -5.94 34.16 -13.78
N ALA A 15 -7.11 34.81 -13.70
CA ALA A 15 -8.37 34.14 -13.46
C ALA A 15 -8.83 33.52 -14.80
N CYS A 16 -8.58 32.23 -14.97
CA CYS A 16 -9.17 31.44 -16.05
C CYS A 16 -10.36 30.64 -15.51
N GLY A 17 -11.55 31.17 -15.81
CA GLY A 17 -12.71 30.41 -16.31
C GLY A 17 -13.12 29.15 -15.57
N CYS A 18 -14.15 29.30 -14.73
CA CYS A 18 -15.05 28.22 -14.36
C CYS A 18 -15.67 27.57 -15.60
N SER A 19 -15.27 26.34 -15.93
CA SER A 19 -16.05 25.43 -16.77
C SER A 19 -16.59 24.30 -15.88
N SER A 20 -17.75 24.55 -15.28
CA SER A 20 -18.53 23.54 -14.57
C SER A 20 -19.15 22.58 -15.58
N LYS A 21 -18.39 21.57 -16.01
CA LYS A 21 -18.97 20.33 -16.56
C LYS A 21 -19.34 19.45 -15.38
N SER A 22 -20.62 19.46 -15.00
CA SER A 22 -21.17 18.43 -14.13
C SER A 22 -20.88 17.05 -14.73
N PRO A 23 -20.19 16.15 -14.02
CA PRO A 23 -20.13 14.76 -14.44
C PRO A 23 -21.54 14.19 -14.30
N THR A 24 -22.06 13.66 -15.41
CA THR A 24 -23.22 12.78 -15.45
C THR A 24 -23.07 11.72 -14.36
N PRO A 25 -24.12 11.41 -13.57
CA PRO A 25 -24.11 10.21 -12.75
C PRO A 25 -24.03 9.02 -13.71
N SER A 26 -22.84 8.46 -13.85
CA SER A 26 -22.66 7.19 -14.52
C SER A 26 -23.26 6.14 -13.59
N THR A 27 -24.47 5.72 -13.90
CA THR A 27 -25.08 4.50 -13.36
C THR A 27 -24.16 3.34 -13.70
N GLN A 28 -23.21 3.06 -12.82
CA GLN A 28 -22.39 1.86 -12.89
C GLN A 28 -23.32 0.68 -12.57
N PRO A 29 -23.46 -0.31 -13.46
CA PRO A 29 -24.15 -1.55 -13.14
C PRO A 29 -23.53 -2.15 -11.88
N ALA A 30 -24.37 -2.62 -10.96
CA ALA A 30 -23.92 -3.36 -9.79
C ALA A 30 -23.00 -4.51 -10.25
N PRO A 31 -21.86 -4.75 -9.57
CA PRO A 31 -21.09 -5.94 -9.83
C PRO A 31 -21.98 -7.18 -9.61
N PRO A 32 -21.86 -8.22 -10.45
CA PRO A 32 -22.55 -9.47 -10.18
C PRO A 32 -22.14 -10.01 -8.80
N PRO A 33 -23.01 -10.78 -8.13
CA PRO A 33 -22.62 -11.50 -6.92
C PRO A 33 -21.35 -12.32 -7.22
N ALA A 34 -20.40 -12.31 -6.29
CA ALA A 34 -19.22 -13.15 -6.37
C ALA A 34 -19.67 -14.62 -6.42
N GLU A 35 -19.71 -15.19 -7.62
CA GLU A 35 -19.83 -16.63 -7.82
C GLU A 35 -18.57 -17.28 -7.29
N GLY A 36 -18.78 -18.29 -6.46
CA GLY A 36 -17.75 -18.95 -5.67
C GLY A 36 -16.57 -19.40 -6.52
N SER A 37 -15.37 -18.98 -6.10
CA SER A 37 -14.15 -19.72 -6.40
C SER A 37 -14.33 -21.14 -5.89
N ALA A 38 -14.49 -22.07 -6.82
CA ALA A 38 -14.31 -23.48 -6.57
C ALA A 38 -12.88 -23.69 -6.03
N THR A 39 -12.79 -23.96 -4.74
CA THR A 39 -11.59 -24.53 -4.13
C THR A 39 -11.39 -25.92 -4.72
N PRO A 40 -10.24 -26.24 -5.37
CA PRO A 40 -9.86 -27.63 -5.54
C PRO A 40 -9.58 -28.17 -4.13
N SER A 41 -10.48 -29.03 -3.65
CA SER A 41 -10.34 -29.78 -2.42
C SER A 41 -9.24 -30.81 -2.61
N ASN A 42 -7.98 -30.39 -2.45
CA ASN A 42 -6.86 -31.32 -2.32
C ASN A 42 -6.84 -31.80 -0.86
N THR A 43 -7.57 -32.88 -0.60
CA THR A 43 -7.52 -33.62 0.65
C THR A 43 -6.20 -34.38 0.71
N GLU A 44 -5.13 -33.68 1.07
CA GLU A 44 -3.89 -34.29 1.52
C GLU A 44 -3.96 -34.43 3.06
N PRO A 45 -3.58 -35.59 3.64
CA PRO A 45 -3.64 -35.83 5.09
C PRO A 45 -2.80 -34.82 5.87
N PRO A 46 -3.20 -34.43 7.10
CA PRO A 46 -2.52 -33.42 7.88
C PRO A 46 -1.18 -34.00 8.38
N THR A 47 -0.13 -33.77 7.63
CA THR A 47 1.19 -33.67 8.25
C THR A 47 1.16 -32.39 9.05
N THR A 48 1.33 -32.48 10.37
CA THR A 48 1.57 -31.35 11.26
C THR A 48 2.92 -30.72 10.90
N GLN A 49 3.03 -30.12 9.72
CA GLN A 49 4.04 -29.12 9.44
C GLN A 49 3.59 -27.89 10.21
N ALA A 50 4.43 -27.45 11.14
CA ALA A 50 4.29 -26.13 11.72
C ALA A 50 4.09 -25.14 10.56
N ALA A 51 2.95 -24.44 10.56
CA ALA A 51 2.62 -23.52 9.48
C ALA A 51 3.79 -22.54 9.30
N ALA A 52 4.32 -22.45 8.07
CA ALA A 52 5.41 -21.54 7.77
C ALA A 52 4.98 -20.09 8.07
N ALA A 53 5.90 -19.30 8.61
CA ALA A 53 5.63 -17.88 8.87
C ALA A 53 5.34 -17.13 7.55
N PRO A 54 4.42 -16.14 7.56
CA PRO A 54 4.04 -15.42 6.34
C PRO A 54 5.20 -14.62 5.76
N GLY A 55 5.28 -14.58 4.43
CA GLY A 55 6.32 -13.92 3.65
C GLY A 55 6.03 -12.45 3.34
N ILE A 56 6.94 -11.84 2.58
CA ILE A 56 6.86 -10.41 2.22
C ILE A 56 5.58 -10.12 1.43
N GLY A 57 4.81 -9.15 1.92
CA GLY A 57 3.55 -8.68 1.36
C GLY A 57 2.31 -9.42 1.89
N GLU A 58 2.48 -10.46 2.71
CA GLU A 58 1.39 -11.22 3.32
C GLU A 58 0.95 -10.61 4.65
N THR A 59 -0.25 -10.95 5.12
CA THR A 59 -0.72 -10.57 6.46
C THR A 59 0.17 -11.20 7.52
N CYS A 60 0.46 -10.47 8.60
CA CYS A 60 1.26 -11.02 9.69
C CYS A 60 0.60 -12.25 10.33
N GLY A 61 1.44 -13.19 10.78
CA GLY A 61 1.02 -14.38 11.50
C GLY A 61 0.67 -14.09 12.95
N GLU A 62 0.37 -15.15 13.70
CA GLU A 62 0.11 -15.06 15.13
C GLU A 62 1.28 -14.39 15.85
N GLY A 63 0.98 -13.48 16.79
CA GLY A 63 1.99 -12.72 17.52
C GLY A 63 2.74 -11.67 16.68
N ASP A 64 2.15 -11.16 15.60
CA ASP A 64 2.78 -10.21 14.66
C ASP A 64 4.07 -10.83 14.03
N SER A 65 4.06 -12.14 13.76
CA SER A 65 5.20 -12.89 13.22
C SER A 65 5.30 -12.89 11.69
N CYS A 66 6.52 -12.89 11.17
CA CYS A 66 6.84 -12.88 9.74
C CYS A 66 8.07 -13.75 9.46
N ALA A 67 8.15 -14.30 8.26
CA ALA A 67 9.36 -14.95 7.76
C ALA A 67 10.49 -13.92 7.61
N PRO A 68 11.70 -14.17 8.12
CA PRO A 68 12.84 -13.29 7.91
C PRO A 68 13.13 -13.09 6.40
N PRO A 69 13.56 -11.89 5.98
CA PRO A 69 13.92 -10.73 6.80
C PRO A 69 12.74 -9.76 7.07
N ALA A 70 11.48 -10.17 6.85
CA ALA A 70 10.34 -9.29 6.98
C ALA A 70 9.99 -8.98 8.45
N THR A 71 9.35 -7.84 8.64
CA THR A 71 8.80 -7.39 9.94
C THR A 71 7.33 -7.06 9.78
N CYS A 72 6.53 -7.28 10.83
CA CYS A 72 5.13 -6.94 10.80
C CYS A 72 4.94 -5.42 10.92
N VAL A 73 4.53 -4.78 9.83
CA VAL A 73 4.29 -3.34 9.76
C VAL A 73 2.79 -3.07 9.87
N LYS A 74 2.42 -2.19 10.81
CA LYS A 74 1.06 -1.69 10.99
C LYS A 74 0.91 -0.37 10.24
N TYR A 75 -0.15 -0.22 9.46
CA TYR A 75 -0.42 1.02 8.74
C TYR A 75 -1.92 1.22 8.51
N TYR A 76 -2.30 2.47 8.27
CA TYR A 76 -3.64 2.80 7.79
C TYR A 76 -3.59 3.09 6.30
N GLY A 77 -4.62 2.66 5.57
CA GLY A 77 -4.78 3.03 4.16
C GLY A 77 -5.13 4.51 3.99
N ILE A 78 -5.61 4.88 2.80
CA ILE A 78 -5.98 6.26 2.45
C ILE A 78 -6.98 6.92 3.42
N ALA A 79 -7.82 6.11 4.08
CA ALA A 79 -8.78 6.58 5.08
C ALA A 79 -8.14 7.06 6.40
N GLY A 80 -6.83 6.80 6.60
CA GLY A 80 -6.11 7.06 7.84
C GLY A 80 -6.72 6.32 9.03
N ALA A 81 -6.57 6.88 10.23
CA ALA A 81 -7.08 6.29 11.48
C ALA A 81 -8.61 6.15 11.55
N ARG A 82 -9.36 6.74 10.61
CA ARG A 82 -10.81 6.54 10.47
C ARG A 82 -11.16 5.23 9.76
N GLY A 83 -10.20 4.61 9.09
CA GLY A 83 -10.35 3.32 8.42
C GLY A 83 -9.76 2.15 9.21
N PRO A 84 -9.75 0.95 8.61
CA PRO A 84 -9.11 -0.22 9.21
C PRO A 84 -7.59 -0.02 9.31
N GLU A 85 -7.00 -0.54 10.39
CA GLU A 85 -5.56 -0.78 10.49
C GLU A 85 -5.24 -2.09 9.77
N PHE A 86 -4.22 -2.07 8.91
CA PHE A 86 -3.66 -3.25 8.25
C PHE A 86 -2.34 -3.64 8.89
N LYS A 87 -2.04 -4.94 8.86
CA LYS A 87 -0.77 -5.49 9.31
C LYS A 87 -0.22 -6.44 8.27
N THR A 88 0.93 -6.10 7.70
CA THR A 88 1.58 -6.93 6.68
C THR A 88 3.06 -7.12 6.98
N CYS A 89 3.59 -8.25 6.53
CA CYS A 89 5.01 -8.57 6.59
C CYS A 89 5.75 -7.81 5.50
N GLU A 90 6.54 -6.81 5.90
CA GLU A 90 7.23 -5.92 4.96
C GLU A 90 8.73 -5.87 5.25
N VAL A 91 9.51 -5.61 4.19
CA VAL A 91 10.92 -5.24 4.29
C VAL A 91 11.03 -3.81 3.82
N LYS A 92 11.36 -2.88 4.72
CA LYS A 92 11.58 -1.48 4.34
C LYS A 92 12.86 -1.35 3.51
N CYS A 93 12.84 -0.43 2.57
CA CYS A 93 13.96 -0.18 1.67
C CYS A 93 14.08 1.32 1.36
N GLU A 94 15.32 1.73 1.06
CA GLU A 94 15.60 3.05 0.50
C GLU A 94 15.77 2.97 -1.03
N ASP A 95 16.36 1.87 -1.50
CA ASP A 95 16.58 1.54 -2.91
C ASP A 95 16.55 0.02 -3.15
N ASP A 96 16.64 -0.39 -4.42
CA ASP A 96 16.56 -1.80 -4.84
C ASP A 96 17.61 -2.72 -4.20
N SER A 97 18.77 -2.19 -3.82
CA SER A 97 19.90 -2.99 -3.29
C SER A 97 19.62 -3.50 -1.87
N ALA A 98 18.68 -2.85 -1.15
CA ALA A 98 18.24 -3.29 0.17
C ALA A 98 17.26 -4.47 0.12
N CYS A 99 16.74 -4.78 -1.08
CA CYS A 99 15.75 -5.83 -1.24
C CYS A 99 16.40 -7.20 -1.50
N PRO A 100 15.80 -8.28 -0.97
CA PRO A 100 16.27 -9.63 -1.28
C PRO A 100 16.14 -9.92 -2.78
N SER A 101 16.96 -10.86 -3.25
CA SER A 101 17.10 -11.18 -4.68
C SER A 101 15.76 -11.31 -5.40
N GLY A 102 15.66 -10.64 -6.55
CA GLY A 102 14.47 -10.67 -7.40
C GLY A 102 13.37 -9.67 -7.02
N ARG A 103 13.57 -8.87 -5.96
CA ARG A 103 12.62 -7.84 -5.53
C ARG A 103 13.10 -6.43 -5.81
N LYS A 104 12.17 -5.48 -5.81
CA LYS A 104 12.40 -4.06 -6.06
C LYS A 104 11.87 -3.19 -4.95
N CYS A 105 12.50 -2.04 -4.74
CA CYS A 105 12.02 -1.08 -3.78
C CYS A 105 10.89 -0.25 -4.39
N ALA A 106 9.67 -0.43 -3.88
CA ALA A 106 8.47 0.23 -4.38
C ALA A 106 7.83 1.10 -3.30
N THR A 107 7.27 2.24 -3.67
CA THR A 107 6.47 3.08 -2.77
C THR A 107 5.00 2.69 -2.88
N ILE A 108 4.40 2.30 -1.76
CA ILE A 108 2.96 2.04 -1.67
C ILE A 108 2.28 3.29 -1.10
N ALA A 109 1.49 3.98 -1.94
CA ALA A 109 0.89 5.27 -1.61
C ALA A 109 -0.08 5.21 -0.42
N ASP A 110 -0.92 4.17 -0.38
CA ASP A 110 -1.92 3.95 0.66
C ASP A 110 -1.44 2.92 1.69
N GLY A 111 -0.15 2.95 1.99
CA GLY A 111 0.51 1.80 2.57
C GLY A 111 1.72 2.10 3.44
N PRO A 112 2.56 1.09 3.68
CA PRO A 112 3.71 1.15 4.59
C PRO A 112 4.86 2.06 4.10
N GLY A 113 4.69 2.77 2.99
CA GLY A 113 5.72 3.58 2.35
C GLY A 113 6.59 2.76 1.40
N ARG A 114 7.92 2.93 1.48
CA ARG A 114 8.89 2.22 0.64
C ARG A 114 9.21 0.82 1.19
N VAL A 115 8.87 -0.20 0.41
CA VAL A 115 9.01 -1.61 0.79
C VAL A 115 9.43 -2.47 -0.41
N CYS A 116 10.03 -3.63 -0.13
CA CYS A 116 10.44 -4.59 -1.15
C CYS A 116 9.26 -5.37 -1.72
N ARG A 117 9.16 -5.46 -3.05
CA ARG A 117 8.15 -6.24 -3.77
C ARG A 117 8.79 -7.23 -4.72
#